data_AF-D4MSH0-F1
#
_entry.id   AF-D4MSH0-F1
#
_cell.length_a   1.000
_cell.length_b   1.000
_cell.length_c   1.000
_cell.angle_alpha   90.00
_cell.angle_beta   90.00
_cell.angle_gamma   90.00
#
_symmetry.space_group_name_H-M   'P 1'
#
loop_
_entity.id
_entity.type
_entity.pdbx_description
1 polymer ?
#
loop_
_entity_poly.entity_id
_entity_poly.type
_entity_poly.pdbx_seq_one_letter_code
_entity_poly.pdbx_strand_id
1 'polypeptide(L)'
;MAMGFGCNAAGVVGCRIIDSPRERLIAILTNSLVPCNGRFPTLIMLISLFFMGGFGLFKEAGSGSPFLCSLITAAFLTGLILLGIAATLLSSFLLSKTLLRGIPSAFTLELPPYRKPQIGKVLIRSVFDRTLFVLGRALMVAAPAGLVIWLLANINVGNLSLLSRLSGLLEPLGQFLGMDGVILTGFILGFPANEIVIPIILMAYLQTGQLVEMSDQAQLFSLLSAHGWTVKTALCMAVFSLFHWPCSTTCLTIRKETGSWLWTAVAFLLPTLIGSLLCVLLNIMLPG
;
A
#
# COMPACT_ATOMS: atom_id res chain seq x y z
N MET A 1 2.60 -4.86 15.58
CA MET A 1 2.16 -3.65 14.85
C MET A 1 3.33 -2.79 14.36
N ALA A 2 4.26 -2.31 15.22
CA ALA A 2 5.35 -1.43 14.77
C ALA A 2 6.26 -1.99 13.65
N MET A 3 6.50 -3.31 13.62
CA MET A 3 7.25 -3.95 12.52
C MET A 3 6.58 -3.85 11.15
N GLY A 4 5.26 -3.61 11.09
CA GLY A 4 4.50 -3.46 9.84
C GLY A 4 4.88 -2.20 9.04
N PHE A 5 5.32 -1.13 9.72
CA PHE A 5 5.79 0.09 9.05
C PHE A 5 6.97 -0.14 8.10
N GLY A 6 7.80 -1.16 8.38
CA GLY A 6 8.83 -1.62 7.46
C GLY A 6 8.22 -2.45 6.33
N CYS A 7 7.88 -3.70 6.63
CA CYS A 7 7.28 -4.62 5.67
C CYS A 7 6.15 -5.41 6.31
N ASN A 8 4.98 -5.42 5.68
CA ASN A 8 3.83 -6.15 6.19
C ASN A 8 4.09 -7.66 6.31
N ALA A 9 4.89 -8.25 5.41
CA ALA A 9 5.28 -9.65 5.51
C ALA A 9 6.10 -9.92 6.78
N ALA A 10 7.04 -9.04 7.13
CA ALA A 10 7.83 -9.17 8.36
C ALA A 10 6.96 -8.98 9.62
N GLY A 11 6.01 -8.03 9.57
CA GLY A 11 5.03 -7.83 10.63
C GLY A 11 4.18 -9.08 10.92
N VAL A 12 3.72 -9.76 9.85
CA VAL A 12 2.95 -11.02 9.95
C VAL A 12 3.79 -12.15 10.56
N VAL A 13 5.06 -12.30 10.18
CA VAL A 13 5.96 -13.30 10.81
C VAL A 13 6.16 -12.99 12.30
N GLY A 14 6.23 -11.71 12.66
CA GLY A 14 6.36 -11.28 14.06
C GLY A 14 5.17 -11.66 14.95
N CYS A 15 3.98 -11.89 14.37
CA CYS A 15 2.80 -12.31 15.12
C CYS A 15 2.92 -13.73 15.71
N ARG A 16 3.94 -14.52 15.34
CA ARG A 16 4.21 -15.85 15.93
C ARG A 16 4.48 -15.84 17.43
N ILE A 17 4.91 -14.69 17.97
CA ILE A 17 5.17 -14.51 19.39
C ILE A 17 3.87 -14.47 20.20
N ILE A 18 2.73 -14.21 19.55
CA ILE A 18 1.43 -14.18 20.21
C ILE A 18 0.95 -15.63 20.38
N ASP A 19 0.84 -16.07 21.63
CA ASP A 19 0.46 -17.45 21.98
C ASP A 19 -0.99 -17.74 21.62
N SER A 20 -1.88 -16.78 21.82
CA SER A 20 -3.30 -16.98 21.57
C SER A 20 -3.60 -16.98 20.06
N PRO A 21 -4.21 -18.06 19.52
CA PRO A 21 -4.46 -18.15 18.08
C PRO A 21 -5.43 -17.05 17.60
N ARG A 22 -6.32 -16.61 18.49
CA ARG A 22 -7.28 -15.53 18.25
C ARG A 22 -6.59 -14.18 18.06
N GLU A 23 -5.82 -13.72 19.04
CA GLU A 23 -5.17 -12.40 18.97
C GLU A 23 -4.08 -12.41 17.91
N ARG A 24 -3.41 -13.55 17.71
CA ARG A 24 -2.49 -13.75 16.60
C ARG A 24 -3.17 -13.50 15.27
N LEU A 25 -4.36 -14.07 15.05
CA LEU A 25 -5.09 -13.89 13.80
C LEU A 25 -5.57 -12.44 13.62
N ILE A 26 -6.09 -11.79 14.67
CA ILE A 26 -6.46 -10.38 14.61
C ILE A 26 -5.25 -9.55 14.20
N ALA A 27 -4.11 -9.74 14.87
CA ALA A 27 -2.88 -9.02 14.57
C ALA A 27 -2.39 -9.25 13.13
N ILE A 28 -2.50 -10.48 12.61
CA ILE A 28 -2.14 -10.80 11.22
C ILE A 28 -3.04 -10.04 10.24
N LEU A 29 -4.36 -10.03 10.47
CA LEU A 29 -5.34 -9.40 9.57
C LEU A 29 -5.23 -7.87 9.58
N THR A 30 -5.01 -7.26 10.75
CA THR A 30 -4.95 -5.79 10.89
C THR A 30 -3.60 -5.20 10.55
N ASN A 31 -2.54 -6.02 10.42
CA ASN A 31 -1.19 -5.53 10.09
C ASN A 31 -1.14 -4.83 8.71
N SER A 32 -1.99 -5.23 7.76
CA SER A 32 -2.02 -4.66 6.40
C SER A 32 -2.65 -3.27 6.31
N LEU A 33 -3.29 -2.78 7.38
CA LEU A 33 -3.89 -1.45 7.46
C LEU A 33 -2.87 -0.35 7.81
N VAL A 34 -1.66 -0.74 8.19
CA VAL A 34 -0.53 0.18 8.43
C VAL A 34 0.24 0.35 7.12
N PRO A 35 0.69 1.58 6.76
CA PRO A 35 1.52 1.78 5.58
C PRO A 35 2.87 1.11 5.77
N CYS A 36 3.27 0.26 4.82
CA CYS A 36 4.61 -0.31 4.73
C CYS A 36 5.55 0.63 3.96
N ASN A 37 6.86 0.36 3.99
CA ASN A 37 7.88 1.18 3.33
C ASN A 37 7.54 1.52 1.88
N GLY A 38 7.09 0.55 1.07
CA GLY A 38 6.71 0.79 -0.33
C GLY A 38 5.51 1.71 -0.56
N ARG A 39 4.71 2.04 0.47
CA ARG A 39 3.58 2.99 0.39
C ARG A 39 3.97 4.41 0.79
N PHE A 40 5.06 4.60 1.53
CA PHE A 40 5.47 5.94 1.97
C PHE A 40 5.90 6.85 0.81
N PRO A 41 6.72 6.41 -0.17
CA PRO A 41 7.12 7.26 -1.29
C PRO A 41 5.92 7.80 -2.08
N THR A 42 4.92 6.96 -2.34
CA THR A 42 3.71 7.37 -3.08
C THR A 42 2.93 8.41 -2.31
N LEU A 43 2.73 8.22 -0.99
CA LEU A 43 2.03 9.18 -0.14
C LEU A 43 2.76 10.52 -0.08
N ILE A 44 4.08 10.51 0.17
CA ILE A 44 4.89 11.72 0.24
C ILE A 44 4.85 12.48 -1.08
N MET A 45 4.96 11.77 -2.20
CA MET A 45 4.93 12.35 -3.54
C MET A 45 3.57 12.99 -3.86
N LEU A 46 2.45 12.29 -3.62
CA LEU A 46 1.11 12.84 -3.87
C LEU A 46 0.84 14.11 -3.04
N ILE A 47 1.21 14.08 -1.77
CA ILE A 47 1.05 15.24 -0.86
C ILE A 47 1.90 16.41 -1.38
N SER A 48 3.15 16.15 -1.74
CA SER A 48 4.06 17.19 -2.23
C SER A 48 3.57 17.82 -3.53
N LEU A 49 3.07 17.03 -4.48
CA LEU A 49 2.65 17.53 -5.79
C LEU A 49 1.31 18.26 -5.75
N PHE A 50 0.27 17.68 -5.13
CA PHE A 50 -1.10 18.20 -5.23
C PHE A 50 -1.51 19.12 -4.08
N PHE A 51 -0.83 19.06 -2.93
CA PHE A 51 -1.15 19.92 -1.78
C PHE A 51 -0.14 21.05 -1.58
N MET A 52 1.09 20.94 -2.12
CA MET A 52 2.18 21.87 -1.77
C MET A 52 2.88 22.53 -2.96
N GLY A 53 3.18 21.80 -4.03
CA GLY A 53 3.98 22.33 -5.14
C GLY A 53 3.19 23.30 -5.99
N GLY A 54 3.00 24.56 -5.59
CA GLY A 54 2.58 25.71 -6.43
C GLY A 54 1.29 25.61 -7.28
N PHE A 55 0.62 24.46 -7.29
CA PHE A 55 -0.40 24.07 -8.26
C PHE A 55 -1.65 23.47 -7.60
N GLY A 56 -1.68 23.38 -6.28
CA GLY A 56 -2.80 22.86 -5.47
C GLY A 56 -3.66 23.95 -4.81
N LEU A 57 -4.64 23.50 -4.01
CA LEU A 57 -5.67 24.29 -3.31
C LEU A 57 -5.11 25.43 -2.43
N PHE A 58 -3.84 25.33 -2.02
CA PHE A 58 -3.13 26.31 -1.18
C PHE A 58 -2.31 27.35 -1.95
N LYS A 59 -2.42 27.42 -3.29
CA LYS A 59 -1.80 28.50 -4.08
C LYS A 59 -2.33 29.89 -3.70
N GLU A 60 -3.60 30.00 -3.30
CA GLU A 60 -4.23 31.27 -2.94
C GLU A 60 -3.85 31.77 -1.53
N ALA A 61 -3.34 30.90 -0.66
CA ALA A 61 -2.76 31.30 0.63
C ALA A 61 -1.29 31.71 0.41
N GLY A 62 -1.09 32.89 -0.17
CA GLY A 62 0.18 33.37 -0.71
C GLY A 62 1.40 33.32 0.24
N SER A 63 2.59 33.37 -0.38
CA SER A 63 3.84 33.81 0.26
C SER A 63 4.25 33.10 1.56
N GLY A 64 4.04 31.79 1.67
CA GLY A 64 4.53 30.99 2.79
C GLY A 64 6.01 30.64 2.65
N SER A 65 6.82 30.93 3.67
CA SER A 65 8.22 30.47 3.76
C SER A 65 8.32 28.94 3.57
N PRO A 66 9.42 28.41 2.98
CA PRO A 66 9.61 26.98 2.72
C PRO A 66 9.46 26.08 3.97
N PHE A 67 9.56 26.68 5.15
CA PHE A 67 9.32 26.04 6.44
C PHE A 67 7.83 25.69 6.67
N LEU A 68 6.89 26.60 6.40
CA LEU A 68 5.46 26.35 6.58
C LEU A 68 4.97 25.25 5.62
N CYS A 69 5.52 25.23 4.41
CA CYS A 69 5.29 24.21 3.42
C CYS A 69 5.67 22.81 3.95
N SER A 70 6.88 22.70 4.50
CA SER A 70 7.36 21.43 5.08
C SER A 70 6.51 21.00 6.28
N LEU A 71 6.04 21.93 7.10
CA LEU A 71 5.20 21.61 8.26
C LEU A 71 3.82 21.06 7.87
N ILE A 72 3.18 21.63 6.83
CA ILE A 72 1.87 21.18 6.35
C ILE A 72 1.97 19.77 5.73
N THR A 73 3.02 19.49 4.95
CA THR A 73 3.22 18.13 4.40
C THR A 73 3.41 17.09 5.50
N ALA A 74 4.20 17.43 6.53
CA ALA A 74 4.37 16.58 7.70
C ALA A 74 3.06 16.39 8.46
N ALA A 75 2.25 17.45 8.62
CA ALA A 75 0.93 17.37 9.27
C ALA A 75 -0.06 16.48 8.51
N PHE A 76 -0.09 16.57 7.17
CA PHE A 76 -0.97 15.73 6.37
C PHE A 76 -0.53 14.26 6.36
N LEU A 77 0.77 14.01 6.22
CA LEU A 77 1.33 12.65 6.29
C LEU A 77 1.07 12.02 7.65
N THR A 78 1.30 12.76 8.74
CA THR A 78 0.98 12.30 10.10
C THR A 78 -0.52 12.06 10.28
N GLY A 79 -1.38 12.91 9.71
CA GLY A 79 -2.82 12.68 9.66
C GLY A 79 -3.21 11.36 8.99
N LEU A 80 -2.63 11.04 7.83
CA LEU A 80 -2.86 9.76 7.15
C LEU A 80 -2.33 8.55 7.95
N ILE A 81 -1.18 8.69 8.61
CA ILE A 81 -0.64 7.63 9.49
C ILE A 81 -1.58 7.41 10.68
N LEU A 82 -2.05 8.48 11.33
CA LEU A 82 -3.01 8.41 12.43
C LEU A 82 -4.34 7.79 12.00
N LEU A 83 -4.80 8.10 10.78
CA LEU A 83 -5.98 7.48 10.17
C LEU A 83 -5.76 5.96 9.98
N GLY A 84 -4.57 5.54 9.52
CA GLY A 84 -4.18 4.13 9.46
C GLY A 84 -4.20 3.45 10.83
N ILE A 85 -3.63 4.09 11.86
CA ILE A 85 -3.64 3.59 13.24
C ILE A 85 -5.08 3.48 13.75
N ALA A 86 -5.91 4.50 13.56
CA ALA A 86 -7.32 4.49 13.97
C ALA A 86 -8.08 3.36 13.28
N ALA A 87 -7.88 3.15 11.97
CA ALA A 87 -8.47 2.03 11.23
C ALA A 87 -8.01 0.67 11.77
N THR A 88 -6.75 0.54 12.18
CA THR A 88 -6.25 -0.72 12.79
C THR A 88 -6.90 -1.02 14.13
N LEU A 89 -7.10 0.00 14.98
CA LEU A 89 -7.76 -0.16 16.27
C LEU A 89 -9.24 -0.47 16.11
N LEU A 90 -9.92 0.23 15.18
CA LEU A 90 -11.33 0.04 14.89
C LEU A 90 -11.60 -1.35 14.28
N SER A 91 -10.77 -1.80 13.34
CA SER A 91 -10.86 -3.15 12.78
C SER A 91 -10.56 -4.23 13.81
N SER A 92 -9.55 -4.03 14.68
CA SER A 92 -9.26 -4.97 15.78
C SER A 92 -10.46 -5.10 16.73
N PHE A 93 -11.08 -3.97 17.08
CA PHE A 93 -12.29 -3.93 17.90
C PHE A 93 -13.47 -4.64 17.21
N LEU A 94 -13.74 -4.35 15.94
CA LEU A 94 -14.81 -5.00 15.17
C LEU A 94 -14.59 -6.51 15.06
N LEU A 95 -13.38 -6.97 14.71
CA LEU A 95 -13.06 -8.39 14.55
C LEU A 95 -13.18 -9.14 15.88
N SER A 96 -12.74 -8.53 16.98
CA SER A 96 -12.83 -9.14 18.31
C SER A 96 -14.28 -9.32 18.80
N LYS A 97 -15.23 -8.46 18.36
CA LYS A 97 -16.66 -8.60 18.68
C LYS A 97 -17.45 -9.49 17.71
N THR A 98 -17.04 -9.55 16.44
CA THR A 98 -17.80 -10.22 15.37
C THR A 98 -17.29 -11.64 15.10
N LEU A 99 -16.23 -11.77 14.28
CA LEU A 99 -15.74 -13.05 13.74
C LEU A 99 -15.00 -13.91 14.77
N LEU A 100 -14.36 -13.29 15.75
CA LEU A 100 -13.44 -13.97 16.64
C LEU A 100 -13.88 -13.75 18.08
N ARG A 101 -14.99 -14.37 18.51
CA ARG A 101 -15.42 -14.38 19.92
C ARG A 101 -14.66 -15.48 20.68
N GLY A 102 -14.09 -15.15 21.84
CA GLY A 102 -13.33 -16.12 22.64
C GLY A 102 -12.81 -15.52 23.96
N ILE A 103 -12.27 -16.39 24.81
CA ILE A 103 -11.72 -16.04 26.13
C ILE A 103 -10.33 -15.41 25.92
N PRO A 104 -10.01 -14.26 26.53
CA PRO A 104 -8.65 -13.72 26.48
C PRO A 104 -7.68 -14.69 27.16
N SER A 105 -6.53 -14.96 26.52
CA SER A 105 -5.47 -15.74 27.16
C SER A 105 -4.75 -14.87 28.19
N ALA A 106 -4.45 -15.42 29.36
CA ALA A 106 -3.59 -14.75 30.33
C ALA A 106 -2.20 -14.54 29.72
N PHE A 107 -1.81 -13.27 29.52
CA PHE A 107 -0.44 -12.91 29.22
C PHE A 107 0.38 -13.08 30.50
N THR A 108 0.97 -14.26 30.69
CA THR A 108 1.99 -14.45 31.71
C THR A 108 3.27 -13.82 31.20
N LEU A 109 3.55 -12.61 31.66
CA LEU A 109 4.72 -11.84 31.27
C LEU A 109 5.95 -12.40 32.00
N GLU A 110 6.34 -13.62 31.65
CA GLU A 110 7.57 -14.21 32.12
C GLU A 110 8.73 -13.50 31.41
N LEU A 111 9.58 -12.84 32.19
CA LEU A 111 10.77 -12.22 31.64
C LEU A 111 11.71 -13.34 31.15
N PRO A 112 12.01 -13.42 29.84
CA PRO A 112 12.93 -14.44 29.36
C PRO A 112 14.33 -14.20 29.94
N PRO A 113 15.08 -15.24 30.29
CA PRO A 113 16.44 -15.09 30.79
C PRO A 113 17.32 -14.37 29.77
N TYR A 114 17.91 -13.25 30.17
CA TYR A 114 18.72 -12.39 29.30
C TYR A 114 20.00 -13.12 28.86
N ARG A 115 20.11 -13.40 27.56
CA ARG A 115 21.30 -14.01 26.94
C ARG A 115 22.07 -12.94 26.16
N LYS A 116 23.39 -12.87 26.34
CA LYS A 116 24.24 -11.93 25.59
C LYS A 116 24.10 -12.18 24.08
N PRO A 117 23.77 -11.16 23.27
CA PRO A 117 23.60 -11.35 21.83
C PRO A 117 24.94 -11.67 21.17
N GLN A 118 25.00 -12.80 20.47
CA GLN A 118 26.14 -13.15 19.63
C GLN A 118 25.99 -12.46 18.26
N ILE A 119 26.34 -11.17 18.19
CA ILE A 119 26.05 -10.26 17.07
C ILE A 119 26.40 -10.91 15.71
N GLY A 120 27.59 -11.49 15.56
CA GLY A 120 28.02 -12.11 14.30
C GLY A 120 27.17 -13.32 13.87
N LYS A 121 26.89 -14.24 14.80
CA LYS A 121 26.05 -15.42 14.52
C LYS A 121 24.60 -15.02 14.25
N VAL A 122 24.07 -14.03 14.97
CA VAL A 122 22.71 -13.52 14.74
C VAL A 122 22.60 -12.88 13.36
N LEU A 123 23.60 -12.09 12.95
CA LEU A 123 23.57 -11.42 11.64
C LEU A 123 23.61 -12.43 10.49
N ILE A 124 24.58 -13.35 10.49
CA ILE A 124 24.72 -14.38 9.45
C ILE A 124 23.44 -15.22 9.37
N ARG A 125 22.97 -15.71 10.53
CA ARG A 125 21.80 -16.59 10.57
C ARG A 125 20.51 -15.87 10.20
N SER A 126 20.37 -14.60 10.57
CA SER A 126 19.21 -13.79 10.17
C SER A 126 19.21 -13.54 8.65
N VAL A 127 20.37 -13.27 8.05
CA VAL A 127 20.46 -13.05 6.59
C VAL A 127 20.15 -14.33 5.82
N PHE A 128 20.77 -15.45 6.21
CA PHE A 128 20.60 -16.72 5.50
C PHE A 128 19.24 -17.37 5.74
N ASP A 129 18.77 -17.45 6.99
CA ASP A 129 17.54 -18.19 7.30
C ASP A 129 16.27 -17.34 7.09
N ARG A 130 16.37 -16.00 7.18
CA ARG A 130 15.19 -15.11 7.11
C ARG A 130 15.17 -14.28 5.84
N THR A 131 16.23 -13.50 5.58
CA THR A 131 16.23 -12.54 4.46
C THR A 131 16.20 -13.23 3.11
N LEU A 132 17.06 -14.22 2.89
CA LEU A 132 17.12 -14.97 1.62
C LEU A 132 15.80 -15.67 1.29
N PHE A 133 15.09 -16.19 2.30
CA PHE A 133 13.82 -16.86 2.08
C PHE A 133 12.68 -15.90 1.72
N VAL A 134 12.65 -14.71 2.33
CA VAL A 134 11.69 -13.66 1.96
C VAL A 134 12.01 -13.14 0.56
N LEU A 135 13.28 -12.93 0.25
CA LEU A 135 13.74 -12.49 -1.06
C LEU A 135 13.39 -13.51 -2.15
N GLY A 136 13.60 -14.81 -1.89
CA GLY A 136 13.23 -15.87 -2.82
C GLY A 136 11.74 -15.89 -3.15
N ARG A 137 10.86 -15.65 -2.16
CA ARG A 137 9.42 -15.51 -2.40
C ARG A 137 9.08 -14.26 -3.20
N ALA A 138 9.76 -13.15 -2.94
CA ALA A 138 9.58 -11.91 -3.69
C ALA A 138 9.95 -12.13 -5.16
N LEU A 139 11.10 -12.75 -5.43
CA LEU A 139 11.58 -13.02 -6.79
C LEU A 139 10.67 -13.99 -7.55
N MET A 140 10.20 -15.06 -6.89
CA MET A 140 9.26 -16.02 -7.50
C MET A 140 7.94 -15.38 -7.96
N VAL A 141 7.50 -14.28 -7.35
CA VAL A 141 6.29 -13.57 -7.78
C VAL A 141 6.61 -12.38 -8.70
N ALA A 142 7.69 -11.66 -8.42
CA ALA A 142 8.06 -10.47 -9.18
C ALA A 142 8.51 -10.80 -10.60
N ALA A 143 9.29 -11.87 -10.81
CA ALA A 143 9.77 -12.25 -12.15
C ALA A 143 8.63 -12.56 -13.14
N PRO A 144 7.66 -13.45 -12.84
CA PRO A 144 6.55 -13.69 -13.76
C PRO A 144 5.64 -12.48 -13.91
N ALA A 145 5.42 -11.71 -12.84
CA ALA A 145 4.60 -10.50 -12.93
C ALA A 145 5.25 -9.42 -13.80
N GLY A 146 6.57 -9.24 -13.71
CA GLY A 146 7.32 -8.33 -14.58
C GLY A 146 7.20 -8.71 -16.05
N LEU A 147 7.28 -10.02 -16.36
CA LEU A 147 7.05 -10.53 -17.72
C LEU A 147 5.62 -10.25 -18.19
N VAL A 148 4.61 -10.43 -17.34
CA VAL A 148 3.22 -10.10 -17.67
C VAL A 148 3.05 -8.60 -17.92
N ILE A 149 3.60 -7.73 -17.05
CA ILE A 149 3.56 -6.27 -17.21
C ILE A 149 4.20 -5.87 -18.54
N TRP A 150 5.36 -6.44 -18.87
CA TRP A 150 6.05 -6.18 -20.12
C TRP A 150 5.24 -6.61 -21.34
N LEU A 151 4.62 -7.79 -21.30
CA LEU A 151 3.74 -8.26 -22.38
C LEU A 151 2.53 -7.35 -22.55
N LEU A 152 1.91 -6.91 -21.46
CA LEU A 152 0.75 -6.00 -21.51
C LEU A 152 1.13 -4.63 -22.09
N ALA A 153 2.33 -4.13 -21.79
CA ALA A 153 2.79 -2.84 -22.28
C ALA A 153 3.23 -2.87 -23.76
N ASN A 154 3.86 -3.97 -24.21
CA ASN A 154 4.47 -4.04 -25.55
C ASN A 154 3.60 -4.72 -26.62
N ILE A 155 2.65 -5.58 -26.23
CA ILE A 155 1.75 -6.20 -27.19
C ILE A 155 0.63 -5.23 -27.53
N ASN A 156 0.58 -4.84 -28.79
CA ASN A 156 -0.46 -3.98 -29.34
C ASN A 156 -1.48 -4.83 -30.11
N VAL A 157 -2.77 -4.60 -29.84
CA VAL A 157 -3.89 -5.19 -30.58
C VAL A 157 -4.58 -4.05 -31.33
N GLY A 158 -4.25 -3.92 -32.62
CA GLY A 158 -4.60 -2.74 -33.42
C GLY A 158 -3.70 -1.56 -33.05
N ASN A 159 -4.29 -0.39 -32.78
CA ASN A 159 -3.56 0.85 -32.44
C ASN A 159 -3.36 1.05 -30.92
N LEU A 160 -3.82 0.13 -30.09
CA LEU A 160 -3.82 0.25 -28.63
C LEU A 160 -3.03 -0.90 -27.99
N SER A 161 -2.24 -0.60 -26.97
CA SER A 161 -1.58 -1.61 -26.14
C SER A 161 -2.60 -2.39 -25.32
N LEU A 162 -2.31 -3.66 -25.00
CA LEU A 162 -3.16 -4.45 -24.08
C LEU A 162 -3.36 -3.74 -22.75
N LEU A 163 -2.33 -3.06 -22.25
CA LEU A 163 -2.38 -2.23 -21.05
C LEU A 163 -3.46 -1.13 -21.16
N SER A 164 -3.49 -0.38 -22.26
CA SER A 164 -4.49 0.68 -22.47
C SER A 164 -5.92 0.15 -22.61
N ARG A 165 -6.07 -1.06 -23.16
CA ARG A 165 -7.37 -1.74 -23.25
C ARG A 165 -7.84 -2.21 -21.87
N LEU A 166 -6.93 -2.72 -21.04
CA LEU A 166 -7.23 -3.09 -19.66
C LEU A 166 -7.61 -1.87 -18.82
N SER A 167 -6.89 -0.76 -18.96
CA SER A 167 -7.24 0.47 -18.25
C SER A 167 -8.60 1.01 -18.67
N GLY A 168 -8.94 0.95 -19.97
CA GLY A 168 -10.27 1.33 -20.45
C GLY A 168 -11.40 0.45 -19.90
N LEU A 169 -11.15 -0.84 -19.64
CA LEU A 169 -12.11 -1.74 -18.99
C LEU A 169 -12.32 -1.37 -17.51
N LEU A 170 -11.25 -0.92 -16.84
CA LEU A 170 -11.25 -0.55 -15.43
C LEU A 170 -11.71 0.90 -15.19
N GLU A 171 -11.83 1.70 -16.23
CA GLU A 171 -12.28 3.10 -16.20
C GLU A 171 -13.58 3.33 -15.42
N PRO A 172 -14.69 2.60 -15.64
CA PRO A 172 -15.92 2.83 -14.88
C PRO A 172 -15.76 2.55 -13.38
N LEU A 173 -14.93 1.56 -13.02
CA LEU A 173 -14.63 1.25 -11.63
C LEU A 173 -13.70 2.29 -11.01
N GLY A 174 -12.72 2.79 -11.79
CA GLY A 174 -11.86 3.90 -11.38
C GLY A 174 -12.69 5.13 -11.04
N GLN A 175 -13.55 5.57 -11.97
CA GLN A 175 -14.36 6.77 -11.81
C GLN A 175 -15.33 6.66 -10.62
N PHE A 176 -15.87 5.46 -10.37
CA PHE A 176 -16.69 5.19 -9.19
C PHE A 176 -15.92 5.43 -7.87
N LEU A 177 -14.64 5.07 -7.84
CA LEU A 177 -13.75 5.32 -6.70
C LEU A 177 -13.18 6.76 -6.67
N GLY A 178 -13.47 7.60 -7.66
CA GLY A 178 -12.88 8.94 -7.78
C GLY A 178 -11.44 8.94 -8.30
N MET A 179 -11.08 7.94 -9.10
CA MET A 179 -9.78 7.73 -9.74
C MET A 179 -9.96 7.41 -11.23
N ASP A 180 -8.87 7.15 -11.95
CA ASP A 180 -8.92 6.72 -13.36
C ASP A 180 -8.68 5.21 -13.50
N GLY A 181 -9.08 4.62 -14.63
CA GLY A 181 -8.84 3.20 -14.92
C GLY A 181 -7.36 2.84 -14.97
N VAL A 182 -6.50 3.79 -15.35
CA VAL A 182 -5.04 3.64 -15.31
C VAL A 182 -4.53 3.47 -13.89
N ILE A 183 -5.04 4.26 -12.93
CA ILE A 183 -4.65 4.16 -11.52
C ILE A 183 -4.99 2.79 -10.97
N LEU A 184 -6.21 2.31 -11.24
CA LEU A 184 -6.67 1.01 -10.78
C LEU A 184 -5.86 -0.14 -11.41
N THR A 185 -5.55 -0.02 -12.71
CA THR A 185 -4.63 -0.95 -13.41
C THR A 185 -3.25 -0.96 -12.76
N GLY A 186 -2.73 0.21 -12.40
CA GLY A 186 -1.46 0.36 -11.69
C GLY A 186 -1.42 -0.40 -10.37
N PHE A 187 -2.49 -0.34 -9.56
CA PHE A 187 -2.58 -1.12 -8.33
C PHE A 187 -2.67 -2.63 -8.58
N ILE A 188 -3.44 -3.05 -9.58
CA ILE A 188 -3.63 -4.48 -9.91
C ILE A 188 -2.30 -5.09 -10.34
N LEU A 189 -1.60 -4.41 -11.27
CA LEU A 189 -0.30 -4.84 -11.75
C LEU A 189 0.80 -4.66 -10.70
N GLY A 190 0.63 -3.70 -9.78
CA GLY A 190 1.49 -3.49 -8.62
C GLY A 190 1.28 -4.50 -7.47
N PHE A 191 0.40 -5.50 -7.61
CA PHE A 191 0.21 -6.54 -6.59
C PHE A 191 1.50 -7.23 -6.09
N PRO A 192 2.52 -7.49 -6.93
CA PRO A 192 3.77 -8.07 -6.47
C PRO A 192 4.55 -7.15 -5.53
N ALA A 193 4.62 -5.86 -5.85
CA ALA A 193 5.39 -4.86 -5.14
C ALA A 193 4.67 -3.49 -5.18
N ASN A 194 4.38 -2.92 -4.02
CA ASN A 194 3.57 -1.70 -3.96
C ASN A 194 4.36 -0.45 -4.41
N GLU A 195 5.69 -0.50 -4.43
CA GLU A 195 6.53 0.60 -4.91
C GLU A 195 6.44 0.85 -6.43
N ILE A 196 6.08 -0.16 -7.23
CA ILE A 196 6.02 -0.02 -8.70
C ILE A 196 4.69 0.55 -9.21
N VAL A 197 3.72 0.85 -8.34
CA VAL A 197 2.41 1.37 -8.74
C VAL A 197 2.52 2.66 -9.55
N ILE A 198 3.32 3.62 -9.09
CA ILE A 198 3.54 4.89 -9.79
C ILE A 198 4.30 4.68 -11.11
N PRO A 199 5.41 3.92 -11.14
CA PRO A 199 6.06 3.58 -12.40
C PRO A 199 5.15 2.93 -13.44
N ILE A 200 4.20 2.08 -13.03
CA ILE A 200 3.22 1.47 -13.94
C ILE A 200 2.22 2.52 -14.46
N ILE A 201 1.77 3.44 -13.59
CA ILE A 201 0.87 4.54 -13.98
C ILE A 201 1.57 5.44 -15.01
N LEU A 202 2.84 5.81 -14.78
CA LEU A 202 3.62 6.61 -15.72
C LEU A 202 3.86 5.88 -17.04
N MET A 203 4.17 4.59 -16.98
CA MET A 203 4.30 3.74 -18.16
C MET A 203 3.01 3.74 -19.00
N ALA A 204 1.84 3.65 -18.35
CA ALA A 204 0.55 3.68 -19.03
C ALA A 204 0.22 5.04 -19.64
N TYR A 205 0.47 6.15 -18.92
CA TYR A 205 0.21 7.51 -19.41
C TYR A 205 1.14 7.92 -20.55
N LEU A 206 2.42 7.59 -20.44
CA LEU A 206 3.41 7.84 -21.50
C LEU A 206 3.35 6.82 -22.64
N GLN A 207 2.54 5.76 -22.48
CA GLN A 207 2.44 4.64 -23.41
C GLN A 207 3.82 4.03 -23.73
N THR A 208 4.70 3.98 -22.74
CA THR A 208 6.04 3.40 -22.88
C THR A 208 5.98 1.88 -22.69
N GLY A 209 6.81 1.13 -23.41
CA GLY A 209 6.92 -0.33 -23.24
C GLY A 209 7.71 -0.77 -22.00
N GLN A 210 8.10 0.17 -21.13
CA GLN A 210 8.95 -0.08 -19.95
C GLN A 210 8.54 0.82 -18.78
N LEU A 211 8.82 0.37 -17.56
CA LEU A 211 8.60 1.13 -16.34
C LEU A 211 9.39 2.44 -16.37
N VAL A 212 8.74 3.53 -15.96
CA VAL A 212 9.33 4.88 -15.97
C VAL A 212 9.34 5.43 -14.56
N GLU A 213 10.46 6.00 -14.16
CA GLU A 213 10.58 6.80 -12.93
C GLU A 213 10.91 8.24 -13.32
N MET A 214 10.20 9.20 -12.74
CA MET A 214 10.43 10.62 -12.96
C MET A 214 10.96 11.23 -11.66
N SER A 215 12.20 11.73 -11.70
CA SER A 215 12.82 12.44 -10.58
C SER A 215 12.39 13.91 -10.50
N ASP A 216 11.97 14.51 -11.62
CA ASP A 216 11.53 15.89 -11.68
C ASP A 216 10.04 16.01 -11.33
N GLN A 217 9.78 16.68 -10.19
CA GLN A 217 8.43 16.90 -9.65
C GLN A 217 7.56 17.79 -10.55
N ALA A 218 8.16 18.76 -11.26
CA ALA A 218 7.40 19.69 -12.10
C ALA A 218 6.84 18.98 -13.34
N GLN A 219 7.68 18.18 -14.01
CA GLN A 219 7.26 17.36 -15.15
C GLN A 219 6.22 16.33 -14.73
N LEU A 220 6.42 15.67 -13.59
CA LEU A 220 5.48 14.71 -13.03
C LEU A 220 4.11 15.35 -12.78
N PHE A 221 4.07 16.54 -12.16
CA PHE A 221 2.81 17.26 -11.95
C PHE A 221 2.11 17.62 -13.28
N SER A 222 2.85 18.14 -14.26
CA SER A 222 2.28 18.49 -15.57
C SER A 222 1.68 17.29 -16.30
N LEU A 223 2.30 16.12 -16.19
CA LEU A 223 1.80 14.89 -16.79
C LEU A 223 0.52 14.43 -16.11
N LEU A 224 0.51 14.36 -14.77
CA LEU A 224 -0.66 13.90 -14.03
C LEU A 224 -1.86 14.84 -14.24
N SER A 225 -1.63 16.16 -14.19
CA SER A 225 -2.68 17.16 -14.45
C SER A 225 -3.19 17.11 -15.90
N ALA A 226 -2.33 16.85 -16.90
CA ALA A 226 -2.75 16.66 -18.29
C ALA A 226 -3.66 15.43 -18.47
N HIS A 227 -3.51 14.41 -17.63
CA HIS A 227 -4.36 13.23 -17.60
C HIS A 227 -5.58 13.36 -16.66
N GLY A 228 -5.92 14.57 -16.22
CA GLY A 228 -7.15 14.84 -15.46
C GLY A 228 -7.02 14.66 -13.96
N TRP A 229 -5.80 14.57 -13.42
CA TRP A 229 -5.64 14.46 -11.97
C TRP A 229 -6.00 15.76 -11.28
N THR A 230 -6.93 15.67 -10.35
CA THR A 230 -7.35 16.75 -9.46
C THR A 230 -6.89 16.46 -8.04
N VAL A 231 -7.03 17.44 -7.14
CA VAL A 231 -6.77 17.22 -5.70
C VAL A 231 -7.64 16.07 -5.16
N LYS A 232 -8.85 15.92 -5.70
CA LYS A 232 -9.78 14.84 -5.38
C LYS A 232 -9.22 13.48 -5.77
N THR A 233 -8.72 13.32 -7.01
CA THR A 233 -8.14 12.04 -7.45
C THR A 233 -6.86 11.72 -6.66
N ALA A 234 -6.02 12.73 -6.37
CA ALA A 234 -4.82 12.56 -5.56
C ALA A 234 -5.15 12.11 -4.12
N LEU A 235 -6.21 12.65 -3.51
CA LEU A 235 -6.67 12.27 -2.17
C LEU A 235 -7.27 10.85 -2.18
N CYS A 236 -8.09 10.50 -3.17
CA CYS A 236 -8.61 9.14 -3.33
C CYS A 236 -7.48 8.14 -3.54
N MET A 237 -6.50 8.47 -4.40
CA MET A 237 -5.28 7.69 -4.60
C MET A 237 -4.47 7.52 -3.31
N ALA A 238 -4.30 8.58 -2.51
CA ALA A 238 -3.58 8.50 -1.25
C ALA A 238 -4.28 7.55 -0.26
N VAL A 239 -5.59 7.67 -0.09
CA VAL A 239 -6.38 6.80 0.80
C VAL A 239 -6.42 5.36 0.30
N PHE A 240 -6.58 5.15 -1.01
CA PHE A 240 -6.52 3.80 -1.59
C PHE A 240 -5.12 3.20 -1.46
N SER A 241 -4.06 3.99 -1.64
CA SER A 241 -2.69 3.52 -1.42
C SER A 241 -2.45 3.09 0.04
N LEU A 242 -3.13 3.73 1.00
CA LEU A 242 -3.07 3.37 2.42
C LEU A 242 -3.82 2.08 2.73
N PHE A 243 -5.01 1.89 2.15
CA PHE A 243 -5.92 0.78 2.48
C PHE A 243 -6.17 -0.23 1.36
N HIS A 244 -5.31 -0.37 0.36
CA HIS A 244 -5.45 -1.47 -0.61
C HIS A 244 -4.92 -2.80 -0.05
N TRP A 245 -5.05 -3.84 -0.88
CA TRP A 245 -4.62 -5.20 -0.58
C TRP A 245 -3.14 -5.29 -0.18
N PRO A 246 -2.77 -6.27 0.67
CA PRO A 246 -1.38 -6.54 0.95
C PRO A 246 -0.68 -7.06 -0.30
N CYS A 247 0.63 -6.77 -0.42
CA CYS A 247 1.44 -7.30 -1.53
C CYS A 247 1.50 -8.84 -1.50
N SER A 248 1.82 -9.42 -2.65
CA SER A 248 1.88 -10.86 -2.85
C SER A 248 2.71 -11.61 -1.79
N THR A 249 3.85 -11.05 -1.39
CA THR A 249 4.76 -11.63 -0.38
C THR A 249 4.10 -11.70 0.99
N THR A 250 3.30 -10.69 1.33
CA THR A 250 2.52 -10.66 2.55
C THR A 250 1.40 -11.69 2.48
N CYS A 251 0.65 -11.77 1.38
CA CYS A 251 -0.39 -12.79 1.18
C CYS A 251 0.15 -14.23 1.34
N LEU A 252 1.28 -14.53 0.71
CA LEU A 252 1.94 -15.84 0.83
C LEU A 252 2.41 -16.13 2.26
N THR A 253 2.82 -15.10 2.99
CA THR A 253 3.22 -15.22 4.39
C THR A 253 2.02 -15.46 5.29
N ILE A 254 0.92 -14.74 5.11
CA ILE A 254 -0.34 -14.97 5.83
C ILE A 254 -0.82 -16.41 5.63
N ARG A 255 -0.80 -16.92 4.40
CA ARG A 255 -1.15 -18.32 4.12
C ARG A 255 -0.28 -19.30 4.90
N LYS A 256 1.04 -19.04 4.97
CA LYS A 256 1.98 -19.90 5.70
C LYS A 256 1.80 -19.83 7.22
N GLU A 257 1.44 -18.68 7.77
CA GLU A 257 1.19 -18.52 9.21
C GLU A 257 -0.17 -19.06 9.65
N THR A 258 -1.20 -18.88 8.82
CA THR A 258 -2.59 -19.23 9.18
C THR A 258 -3.00 -20.62 8.70
N GLY A 259 -2.27 -21.20 7.74
CA GLY A 259 -2.59 -22.50 7.14
C GLY A 259 -3.82 -22.49 6.24
N SER A 260 -4.50 -21.36 6.04
CA SER A 260 -5.76 -21.28 5.29
C SER A 260 -5.79 -20.15 4.28
N TRP A 261 -6.30 -20.46 3.10
CA TRP A 261 -6.57 -19.48 2.05
C TRP A 261 -7.72 -18.54 2.40
N LEU A 262 -8.67 -19.00 3.23
CA LEU A 262 -9.80 -18.17 3.64
C LEU A 262 -9.31 -16.93 4.42
N TRP A 263 -8.38 -17.12 5.35
CA TRP A 263 -7.80 -16.00 6.11
C TRP A 263 -6.94 -15.09 5.25
N THR A 264 -6.31 -15.62 4.21
CA THR A 264 -5.58 -14.82 3.22
C THR A 264 -6.54 -13.97 2.40
N ALA A 265 -7.68 -14.52 1.97
CA ALA A 265 -8.72 -13.78 1.27
C ALA A 265 -9.33 -12.70 2.17
N VAL A 266 -9.60 -12.99 3.44
CA VAL A 266 -10.07 -11.98 4.41
C VAL A 266 -9.03 -10.87 4.59
N ALA A 267 -7.73 -11.20 4.71
CA ALA A 267 -6.66 -10.21 4.81
C ALA A 267 -6.52 -9.33 3.55
N PHE A 268 -6.92 -9.85 2.38
CA PHE A 268 -6.95 -9.12 1.13
C PHE A 268 -8.20 -8.22 1.04
N LEU A 269 -9.37 -8.77 1.35
CA LEU A 269 -10.65 -8.10 1.20
C LEU A 269 -10.89 -7.03 2.27
N LEU A 270 -10.44 -7.25 3.50
CA LEU A 270 -10.68 -6.32 4.60
C LEU A 270 -10.12 -4.91 4.35
N PRO A 271 -8.82 -4.72 4.04
CA PRO A 271 -8.31 -3.39 3.74
C PRO A 271 -8.98 -2.85 2.48
N THR A 272 -9.09 -3.64 1.42
CA THR A 272 -9.59 -3.18 0.12
C THR A 272 -11.01 -2.66 0.17
N LEU A 273 -11.89 -3.30 0.95
CA LEU A 273 -13.25 -2.82 1.18
C LEU A 273 -13.24 -1.50 1.96
N ILE A 274 -12.40 -1.37 3.00
CA ILE A 274 -12.24 -0.11 3.75
C ILE A 274 -11.74 1.01 2.81
N GLY A 275 -10.71 0.72 2.02
CA GLY A 275 -10.15 1.66 1.05
C GLY A 275 -11.17 2.09 -0.01
N SER A 276 -11.87 1.13 -0.62
CA SER A 276 -12.89 1.43 -1.64
C SER A 276 -14.04 2.25 -1.05
N LEU A 277 -14.52 1.91 0.15
CA LEU A 277 -15.62 2.64 0.80
C LEU A 277 -15.22 4.08 1.12
N LEU A 278 -14.01 4.29 1.64
CA LEU A 278 -13.50 5.62 1.92
C LEU A 278 -13.33 6.44 0.63
N CYS A 279 -12.84 5.82 -0.45
CA CYS A 279 -12.69 6.51 -1.74
C CYS A 279 -14.05 6.90 -2.33
N VAL A 280 -15.06 6.02 -2.29
CA VAL A 280 -16.42 6.36 -2.73
C VAL A 280 -16.99 7.51 -1.89
N LEU A 281 -16.81 7.47 -0.56
CA LEU A 281 -17.28 8.53 0.33
C LEU A 281 -16.61 9.87 -0.01
N LEU A 282 -15.30 9.88 -0.24
CA LEU A 282 -14.56 11.06 -0.67
C LEU A 282 -15.00 11.55 -2.06
N ASN A 283 -15.27 10.62 -2.98
CA ASN A 283 -15.75 10.94 -4.32
C ASN A 283 -17.11 11.67 -4.29
N ILE A 284 -17.98 11.30 -3.36
CA ILE A 284 -19.29 11.92 -3.17
C ILE A 284 -19.19 13.27 -2.43
N MET A 285 -18.30 13.36 -1.44
CA MET A 285 -18.17 14.56 -0.59
C MET A 285 -17.41 15.71 -1.26
N LEU A 286 -16.45 15.42 -2.13
CA LEU A 286 -15.66 16.43 -2.82
C LEU A 286 -16.28 16.75 -4.19
N PRO A 287 -16.68 18.01 -4.45
CA PRO A 287 -17.09 18.43 -5.78
C PRO A 287 -15.92 18.26 -6.77
N GLY A 288 -16.25 17.86 -7.99
CA GLY A 288 -15.31 17.66 -9.10
C GLY A 288 -14.83 18.97 -9.70
#